data_AF-A0A7Y3GHM8-F1
#
_entry.id   AF-A0A7Y3GHM8-F1
#
_cell.length_a   1.000
_cell.length_b   1.000
_cell.length_c   1.000
_cell.angle_alpha   90.00
_cell.angle_beta   90.00
_cell.angle_gamma   90.00
#
_symmetry.space_group_name_H-M   'P 1'
#
loop_
_entity.id
_entity.type
_entity.pdbx_description
1 polymer ?
#
loop_
_entity_poly.entity_id
_entity_poly.type
_entity_poly.pdbx_seq_one_letter_code
_entity_poly.pdbx_strand_id
1 'polypeptide(L)' 'MDIISYCDTLGKQLTEWKAKIYDVILRVDALPANEKEALFPSIRSLNSIVEEINTELQQLKSACPADWVPNRNTIDGKM' A
#
# COMPACT_ATOMS: atom_id res chain seq x y z
N MET A 1 -16.20 -9.61 8.81
CA MET A 1 -15.78 -8.41 8.07
C MET A 1 -16.22 -8.62 6.63
N ASP A 2 -16.99 -7.72 6.06
CA ASP A 2 -17.37 -7.83 4.64
C ASP A 2 -16.15 -7.54 3.74
N ILE A 3 -16.25 -7.94 2.48
CA ILE A 3 -15.13 -7.81 1.52
C ILE A 3 -14.71 -6.36 1.30
N ILE A 4 -15.63 -5.39 1.43
CA ILE A 4 -15.35 -3.96 1.28
C ILE A 4 -14.55 -3.46 2.48
N SER A 5 -14.97 -3.79 3.69
CA SER A 5 -14.26 -3.43 4.92
C SER A 5 -12.87 -4.08 4.99
N TYR A 6 -12.73 -5.31 4.49
CA TYR A 6 -11.42 -5.97 4.36
C TYR A 6 -10.52 -5.21 3.38
N CYS A 7 -11.03 -4.91 2.20
CA CYS A 7 -10.35 -4.13 1.17
C CYS A 7 -9.89 -2.74 1.67
N ASP A 8 -10.79 -2.00 2.32
CA ASP A 8 -10.47 -0.67 2.85
C ASP A 8 -9.39 -0.75 3.94
N THR A 9 -9.48 -1.74 4.82
CA THR A 9 -8.52 -1.92 5.91
C THR A 9 -7.14 -2.29 5.37
N LEU A 10 -7.09 -3.26 4.45
CA LEU A 10 -5.84 -3.70 3.84
C LEU A 10 -5.21 -2.58 3.00
N GLY A 11 -6.02 -1.84 2.23
CA GLY A 11 -5.54 -0.71 1.43
C GLY A 11 -4.94 0.40 2.28
N LYS A 12 -5.56 0.72 3.43
CA LYS A 12 -5.01 1.67 4.41
C LYS A 12 -3.69 1.16 4.99
N GLN A 13 -3.66 -0.08 5.44
CA GLN A 13 -2.45 -0.69 6.03
C GLN A 13 -1.28 -0.71 5.04
N LEU A 14 -1.51 -1.15 3.80
CA LEU A 14 -0.49 -1.16 2.74
C LEU A 14 0.02 0.25 2.42
N THR A 15 -0.87 1.24 2.39
CA THR A 15 -0.51 2.65 2.17
C THR A 15 0.33 3.19 3.32
N GLU A 16 -0.04 2.90 4.57
CA GLU A 16 0.73 3.29 5.76
C GLU A 16 2.11 2.62 5.79
N TRP A 17 2.19 1.33 5.47
CA TRP A 17 3.46 0.61 5.40
C TRP A 17 4.37 1.17 4.32
N LYS A 18 3.83 1.45 3.13
CA LYS A 18 4.56 2.12 2.06
C LYS A 18 5.14 3.46 2.54
N ALA A 19 4.34 4.30 3.19
CA ALA A 19 4.80 5.60 3.71
C ALA A 19 5.94 5.44 4.73
N LYS A 20 5.81 4.51 5.68
CA LYS A 20 6.86 4.22 6.67
C LYS A 20 8.17 3.76 6.02
N ILE A 21 8.09 2.93 4.98
CA ILE A 21 9.29 2.47 4.27
C ILE A 21 9.96 3.63 3.54
N TYR A 22 9.18 4.51 2.88
CA TYR A 22 9.74 5.73 2.27
C TYR A 22 10.41 6.64 3.29
N ASP A 23 9.83 6.82 4.47
CA ASP A 23 10.45 7.60 5.54
C ASP A 23 11.80 7.02 5.97
N VAL A 24 11.91 5.69 6.06
CA VAL A 24 13.18 5.01 6.36
C VAL A 24 14.20 5.25 5.23
N ILE A 25 13.79 5.10 3.97
CA ILE A 25 14.66 5.34 2.82
C ILE A 25 15.18 6.79 2.83
N LEU A 26 14.31 7.77 3.06
CA LEU A 26 14.69 9.19 3.14
C LEU A 26 15.67 9.46 4.28
N ARG A 27 15.48 8.85 5.45
CA ARG A 27 16.41 8.98 6.58
C ARG A 27 17.79 8.41 6.25
N VAL A 28 17.84 7.26 5.58
CA VAL A 28 19.11 6.68 5.12
C VAL A 28 19.75 7.56 4.04
N ASP A 29 18.95 8.14 3.15
CA ASP A 29 19.45 9.07 2.14
C ASP A 29 19.96 10.41 2.73
N ALA A 30 19.65 10.72 3.99
CA ALA A 30 20.24 11.85 4.70
C ALA A 30 21.58 11.55 5.37
N LEU A 31 22.01 10.28 5.43
CA LEU A 31 23.24 9.87 6.11
C LEU A 31 24.51 10.23 5.32
N PRO A 32 25.68 10.33 5.98
CA PRO A 32 26.97 10.42 5.31
C PRO A 32 27.22 9.25 4.34
N ALA A 33 27.97 9.48 3.26
CA ALA A 33 28.19 8.49 2.20
C ALA A 33 28.78 7.16 2.71
N ASN A 34 29.68 7.22 3.68
CA ASN A 34 30.29 6.04 4.32
C ASN A 34 29.27 5.18 5.09
N GLU A 35 28.22 5.79 5.66
CA GLU A 35 27.16 5.07 6.36
C GLU A 35 26.09 4.55 5.39
N LYS A 36 25.80 5.29 4.32
CA LYS A 36 24.91 4.85 3.24
C LYS A 36 25.39 3.57 2.55
N GLU A 37 26.69 3.46 2.31
CA GLU A 37 27.26 2.35 1.56
C GLU A 37 27.01 1.00 2.27
N ALA A 38 27.10 0.99 3.60
CA ALA A 38 26.78 -0.17 4.43
C ALA A 38 25.28 -0.56 4.39
N LEU A 39 24.39 0.42 4.17
CA LEU A 39 22.94 0.23 4.17
C LEU A 39 22.36 0.01 2.76
N PHE A 40 23.17 0.14 1.72
CA PHE A 40 22.74 0.04 0.32
C PHE A 40 21.99 -1.28 0.00
N PRO A 41 22.43 -2.46 0.50
CA PRO A 41 21.68 -3.71 0.30
C PRO A 41 20.28 -3.67 0.94
N SER A 42 20.17 -3.12 2.16
CA SER A 42 18.90 -2.97 2.86
C SER A 42 17.96 -2.03 2.13
N ILE A 43 18.46 -0.91 1.60
CA ILE A 43 17.66 0.05 0.82
C ILE A 43 17.14 -0.58 -0.48
N ARG A 44 17.96 -1.37 -1.18
CA ARG A 44 17.48 -2.12 -2.36
C ARG A 44 16.34 -3.07 -1.99
N SER A 45 16.46 -3.78 -0.88
CA SER A 45 15.39 -4.67 -0.40
C SER A 45 14.12 -3.89 -0.04
N LEU A 46 14.24 -2.75 0.64
CA LEU A 46 13.10 -1.89 0.96
C LEU A 46 12.39 -1.34 -0.29
N ASN A 47 13.15 -0.98 -1.33
CA ASN A 47 12.58 -0.59 -2.61
C ASN A 47 11.80 -1.74 -3.28
N SER A 48 12.31 -2.97 -3.25
CA SER A 48 11.58 -4.16 -3.74
C SER A 48 10.25 -4.34 -3.00
N ILE A 49 10.25 -4.19 -1.67
CA ILE A 49 9.02 -4.30 -0.86
C ILE A 49 8.01 -3.20 -1.25
N VAL A 50 8.48 -1.98 -1.53
CA VAL A 50 7.60 -0.91 -2.01
C VAL A 50 6.97 -1.25 -3.37
N GLU A 51 7.72 -1.86 -4.29
CA GLU A 51 7.21 -2.33 -5.58
C GLU A 51 6.15 -3.44 -5.42
N GLU A 52 6.38 -4.38 -4.50
CA GLU A 52 5.41 -5.41 -4.14
C GLU A 52 4.13 -4.79 -3.57
N ILE A 53 4.25 -3.88 -2.60
CA ILE A 53 3.09 -3.15 -2.03
C ILE A 53 2.33 -2.38 -3.11
N ASN A 54 3.02 -1.75 -4.05
CA ASN A 54 2.38 -1.07 -5.18
C ASN A 54 1.58 -2.04 -6.04
N THR A 55 2.14 -3.23 -6.31
CA THR A 55 1.47 -4.28 -7.08
C THR A 55 0.23 -4.78 -6.36
N GLU A 56 0.33 -5.07 -5.06
CA GLU A 56 -0.81 -5.49 -4.25
C GLU A 56 -1.90 -4.42 -4.17
N LEU A 57 -1.54 -3.15 -4.01
CA LEU A 57 -2.51 -2.04 -4.03
C LEU A 57 -3.25 -1.94 -5.37
N GLN A 58 -2.58 -2.21 -6.50
CA GLN A 58 -3.24 -2.23 -7.82
C GLN A 58 -4.18 -3.43 -7.96
N GLN A 59 -3.77 -4.60 -7.49
CA GLN A 59 -4.64 -5.79 -7.45
C GLN A 59 -5.83 -5.57 -6.53
N LEU A 60 -5.63 -4.91 -5.40
CA LEU A 60 -6.70 -4.57 -4.47
C LEU A 60 -7.72 -3.64 -5.15
N LYS A 61 -7.26 -2.62 -5.89
CA LYS A 61 -8.17 -1.73 -6.65
C LYS A 61 -8.99 -2.45 -7.72
N SER A 62 -8.46 -3.52 -8.33
CA SER A 62 -9.18 -4.29 -9.35
C SER A 62 -10.08 -5.39 -8.78
N ALA A 63 -9.68 -6.00 -7.66
CA ALA A 63 -10.39 -7.09 -7.02
C ALA A 63 -11.47 -6.62 -6.04
N CYS A 64 -11.26 -5.49 -5.39
CA CYS A 64 -12.27 -4.87 -4.55
C CYS A 64 -13.31 -4.25 -5.48
N PRO A 65 -14.61 -4.54 -5.29
CA PRO A 65 -15.64 -4.03 -6.18
C PRO A 65 -15.61 -2.51 -6.15
N ALA A 66 -15.03 -1.91 -7.20
CA ALA A 66 -15.12 -0.48 -7.44
C ALA A 66 -16.62 -0.13 -7.42
N ASP A 67 -17.04 0.66 -6.45
CA ASP A 67 -18.41 1.18 -6.37
C ASP A 67 -19.54 0.15 -6.25
N TRP A 68 -19.42 -0.87 -5.38
CA TRP A 68 -20.62 -1.57 -4.92
C TRP A 68 -21.53 -0.72 -3.99
N VAL A 69 -21.16 0.52 -3.68
CA VAL A 69 -21.98 1.44 -2.86
C VAL A 69 -23.14 2.06 -3.66
N PRO A 70 -22.95 2.68 -4.84
CA PRO A 70 -24.08 3.18 -5.65
C PRO A 70 -24.98 2.05 -6.19
N ASN A 71 -24.42 0.89 -6.54
CA ASN A 71 -25.23 -0.25 -6.98
C ASN A 71 -26.04 -0.89 -5.85
N ARG A 72 -25.54 -0.90 -4.60
CA ARG A 72 -26.31 -1.38 -3.43
C ARG A 72 -27.57 -0.55 -3.21
N ASN A 73 -27.43 0.78 -3.15
CA ASN A 73 -28.58 1.68 -2.94
C ASN A 73 -29.63 1.56 -4.08
N THR A 74 -29.19 1.25 -5.30
CA THR A 74 -30.07 1.08 -6.46
C THR A 74 -30.83 -0.26 -6.44
N ILE A 75 -30.27 -1.29 -5.80
CA ILE A 75 -30.89 -2.62 -5.66
C ILE A 75 -31.79 -2.67 -4.42
N ASP A 76 -31.33 -2.11 -3.29
CA ASP A 76 -32.11 -2.05 -2.05
C ASP A 76 -33.34 -1.13 -2.19
N GLY A 77 -33.27 -0.08 -3.01
CA GLY A 77 -34.43 0.75 -3.36
C GLY A 77 -35.41 0.13 -4.36
N LYS A 78 -35.08 -1.04 -4.92
CA LYS A 78 -35.92 -1.81 -5.85
C LYS A 78 -36.52 -3.08 -5.21
N MET A 79 -36.25 -3.33 -3.92
CA MET A 79 -36.89 -4.38 -3.12
C MET A 79 -38.04 -3.81 -2.29
#